data_AF-A0A268TWD6-F1
#
_entry.id   AF-A0A268TWD6-F1
#
_cell.length_a   1.000
_cell.length_b   1.000
_cell.length_c   1.000
_cell.angle_alpha   90.00
_cell.angle_beta   90.00
_cell.angle_gamma   90.00
#
_symmetry.space_group_name_H-M   'P 1'
#
loop_
_entity.id
_entity.type
_entity.pdbx_description
1 polymer ?
#
loop_
_entity_poly.entity_id
_entity_poly.type
_entity_poly.pdbx_seq_one_letter_code
_entity_poly.pdbx_strand_id
1 'polypeptide(L)'
;MKSIKEILSSDSLNHTAVFKKNGLQKGHANFKKLLPMHLQSCVLFIFVRNEVLKIAFSSTSASSEYNKFYAKDNLEFLKNSQELARMLNLESIIKCEGYTPRANLLTYIKIPKLRVIESSKGTFPIILKDKKLRALMERYKELVLHNLRINEELDKE
;
A
#
# COMPACT_ATOMS: atom_id res chain seq x y z
N MET A 1 -8.49 20.40 -11.67
CA MET A 1 -7.33 19.59 -11.24
C MET A 1 -7.09 19.87 -9.77
N LYS A 2 -7.00 18.84 -8.91
CA LYS A 2 -6.76 19.05 -7.47
C LYS A 2 -5.29 19.40 -7.22
N SER A 3 -5.04 20.31 -6.29
CA SER A 3 -3.71 20.73 -5.88
C SER A 3 -2.96 19.59 -5.18
N ILE A 4 -1.64 19.51 -5.35
CA ILE A 4 -0.78 18.53 -4.67
C ILE A 4 -0.94 18.60 -3.14
N LYS A 5 -1.24 19.80 -2.60
CA LYS A 5 -1.58 19.99 -1.18
C LYS A 5 -2.89 19.31 -0.78
N GLU A 6 -3.89 19.29 -1.65
CA GLU A 6 -5.19 18.64 -1.41
C GLU A 6 -5.10 17.12 -1.46
N ILE A 7 -4.18 16.56 -2.25
CA ILE A 7 -3.93 15.11 -2.34
C ILE A 7 -3.24 14.58 -1.06
N LEU A 8 -2.53 15.44 -0.34
CA LEU A 8 -1.74 15.08 0.84
C LEU A 8 -2.49 15.29 2.17
N SER A 9 -3.62 16.01 2.14
CA SER A 9 -4.36 16.44 3.33
C SER A 9 -5.67 15.70 3.57
N SER A 10 -6.07 14.75 2.72
CA SER A 10 -7.33 14.01 2.92
C SER A 10 -7.23 12.97 4.06
N ASP A 11 -7.97 13.26 5.14
CA ASP A 11 -8.11 12.60 6.43
C ASP A 11 -8.41 11.08 6.43
N SER A 12 -7.41 10.23 6.70
CA SER A 12 -7.69 8.84 7.12
C SER A 12 -6.54 8.13 7.87
N LEU A 13 -5.76 8.83 8.71
CA LEU A 13 -4.65 8.19 9.44
C LEU A 13 -4.62 8.51 10.93
N ASN A 14 -5.73 8.21 11.61
CA ASN A 14 -5.72 7.92 13.04
C ASN A 14 -5.51 6.42 13.26
N HIS A 15 -4.28 5.92 13.14
CA HIS A 15 -3.96 4.57 13.65
C HIS A 15 -2.59 4.49 14.34
N THR A 16 -2.71 4.40 15.68
CA THR A 16 -2.01 3.50 16.62
C THR A 16 -0.53 3.74 16.94
N ALA A 17 -0.34 4.13 18.21
CA ALA A 17 0.86 4.64 18.86
C ALA A 17 2.03 3.66 19.06
N VAL A 18 1.97 2.42 18.56
CA VAL A 18 3.03 1.41 18.74
C VAL A 18 4.07 1.42 17.60
N PHE A 19 3.75 2.02 16.44
CA PHE A 19 4.68 2.17 15.30
C PHE A 19 5.57 3.43 15.35
N LYS A 20 5.49 4.22 16.43
CA LYS A 20 6.21 5.49 16.58
C LYS A 20 7.72 5.37 16.73
N LYS A 21 8.29 4.18 17.00
CA LYS A 21 9.72 4.08 17.38
C LYS A 21 10.70 4.08 16.19
N ASN A 22 10.30 3.57 15.03
CA ASN A 22 11.12 3.58 13.81
C ASN A 22 10.29 4.15 12.66
N GLY A 23 10.10 5.47 12.69
CA GLY A 23 9.15 6.20 11.88
C GLY A 23 9.04 5.69 10.44
N LEU A 24 7.79 5.51 9.99
CA LEU A 24 7.43 5.89 8.64
C LEU A 24 7.92 7.34 8.47
N GLN A 25 9.12 7.50 7.92
CA GLN A 25 9.60 8.78 7.42
C GLN A 25 8.63 9.16 6.31
N LYS A 26 7.56 9.87 6.69
CA LYS A 26 6.40 10.21 5.84
C LYS A 26 6.85 10.80 4.49
N GLY A 27 7.99 11.50 4.49
CA GLY A 27 8.67 11.99 3.29
C GLY A 27 9.02 10.88 2.30
N HIS A 28 9.75 9.84 2.72
CA HIS A 28 10.15 8.75 1.80
C HIS A 28 8.96 7.87 1.38
N ALA A 29 7.93 7.73 2.20
CA ALA A 29 6.72 7.00 1.81
C ALA A 29 6.01 7.68 0.63
N ASN A 30 6.10 9.02 0.51
CA ASN A 30 5.57 9.75 -0.64
C ASN A 30 6.34 9.48 -1.94
N PHE A 31 7.58 8.99 -1.88
CA PHE A 31 8.32 8.55 -3.06
C PHE A 31 7.59 7.46 -3.83
N LYS A 32 6.79 6.62 -3.15
CA LYS A 32 5.92 5.62 -3.78
C LYS A 32 5.07 6.22 -4.90
N LYS A 33 4.60 7.46 -4.76
CA LYS A 33 3.72 8.12 -5.75
C LYS A 33 4.43 8.46 -7.06
N LEU A 34 5.76 8.48 -7.08
CA LEU A 34 6.58 8.74 -8.26
C LEU A 34 6.80 7.47 -9.10
N LEU A 35 6.49 6.30 -8.56
CA LEU A 35 6.62 5.03 -9.28
C LEU A 35 5.44 4.81 -10.23
N PRO A 36 5.62 4.05 -11.31
CA PRO A 36 4.50 3.56 -12.13
C PRO A 36 3.43 2.84 -11.29
N MET A 37 2.14 3.01 -11.64
CA MET A 37 1.01 2.48 -10.85
C MET A 37 1.13 0.99 -10.50
N HIS A 38 1.58 0.16 -11.45
CA HIS A 38 1.75 -1.28 -11.24
C HIS A 38 2.86 -1.62 -10.23
N LEU A 39 3.89 -0.78 -10.14
CA LEU A 39 4.93 -0.91 -9.11
C LEU A 39 4.44 -0.36 -7.77
N GLN A 40 3.60 0.69 -7.76
CA GLN A 40 3.05 1.23 -6.52
C GLN A 40 2.28 0.16 -5.73
N SER A 41 1.42 -0.64 -6.38
CA SER A 41 0.69 -1.73 -5.71
C SER A 41 1.61 -2.77 -5.08
N CYS A 42 2.84 -2.91 -5.59
CA CYS A 42 3.81 -3.89 -5.13
C CYS A 42 4.75 -3.36 -4.04
N VAL A 43 4.76 -2.05 -3.74
CA VAL A 43 5.62 -1.47 -2.69
C VAL A 43 5.07 -1.80 -1.31
N LEU A 44 5.89 -2.50 -0.52
CA LEU A 44 5.64 -2.78 0.90
C LEU A 44 6.05 -1.61 1.78
N PHE A 45 7.29 -1.14 1.66
CA PHE A 45 7.82 0.00 2.42
C PHE A 45 9.05 0.60 1.74
N ILE A 46 9.39 1.85 2.12
CA ILE A 46 10.52 2.61 1.59
C ILE A 46 11.31 3.19 2.77
N PHE A 47 12.63 3.10 2.72
CA PHE A 47 13.51 3.69 3.72
C PHE A 47 14.86 4.04 3.11
N VAL A 48 15.62 4.89 3.79
CA VAL A 48 16.98 5.24 3.40
C VAL A 48 17.95 4.54 4.34
N ARG A 49 18.99 3.91 3.79
CA ARG A 49 20.09 3.33 4.57
C ARG A 49 21.40 3.52 3.81
N ASN A 50 22.41 4.07 4.48
CA ASN A 50 23.74 4.34 3.91
C ASN A 50 23.64 5.14 2.60
N GLU A 51 22.84 6.22 2.59
CA GLU A 51 22.60 7.06 1.40
C GLU A 51 21.95 6.33 0.20
N VAL A 52 21.43 5.10 0.41
CA VAL A 52 20.68 4.35 -0.58
C VAL A 52 19.20 4.39 -0.26
N LEU A 53 18.38 4.83 -1.21
CA LEU A 53 16.93 4.70 -1.16
C LEU A 53 16.57 3.24 -1.43
N LYS A 54 16.11 2.53 -0.40
CA LYS A 54 15.70 1.14 -0.48
C LYS A 54 14.19 1.02 -0.56
N ILE A 55 13.72 0.33 -1.61
CA ILE A 55 12.30 0.10 -1.87
C ILE A 55 12.04 -1.40 -1.75
N ALA A 56 11.26 -1.79 -0.76
CA ALA A 56 10.86 -3.17 -0.56
C ALA A 56 9.63 -3.48 -1.40
N PHE A 57 9.72 -4.50 -2.25
CA PHE A 57 8.63 -4.98 -3.09
C PHE A 57 8.07 -6.32 -2.60
N SER A 58 6.81 -6.59 -2.88
CA SER A 58 6.13 -7.86 -2.59
C SER A 58 6.55 -9.00 -3.52
N SER A 59 7.14 -8.69 -4.67
CA SER A 59 7.51 -9.67 -5.71
C SER A 59 8.91 -9.41 -6.23
N THR A 60 9.67 -10.49 -6.42
CA THR A 60 10.99 -10.48 -7.06
C THR A 60 10.93 -9.85 -8.44
N SER A 61 9.90 -10.14 -9.23
CA SER A 61 9.72 -9.57 -10.56
C SER A 61 9.62 -8.05 -10.52
N ALA A 62 8.84 -7.50 -9.59
CA ALA A 62 8.70 -6.04 -9.41
C ALA A 62 10.02 -5.40 -8.96
N SER A 63 10.78 -6.06 -8.07
CA SER A 63 12.10 -5.55 -7.66
C SER A 63 13.12 -5.54 -8.80
N SER A 64 13.12 -6.58 -9.63
CA SER A 64 14.01 -6.69 -10.80
C SER A 64 13.66 -5.68 -11.88
N GLU A 65 12.36 -5.50 -12.17
CA GLU A 65 11.87 -4.50 -13.10
C GLU A 65 12.26 -3.09 -12.66
N TYR A 66 12.04 -2.76 -11.37
CA TYR A 66 12.45 -1.48 -10.81
C TYR A 66 13.95 -1.22 -10.99
N ASN A 67 14.79 -2.17 -10.60
CA ASN A 67 16.24 -2.03 -10.69
C ASN A 67 16.74 -1.89 -12.14
N LYS A 68 16.09 -2.59 -13.08
CA LYS A 68 16.50 -2.61 -14.48
C LYS A 68 16.09 -1.34 -15.23
N PHE A 69 14.89 -0.83 -14.99
CA PHE A 69 14.30 0.21 -15.83
C PHE A 69 14.12 1.56 -15.13
N TYR A 70 13.97 1.59 -13.80
CA TYR A 70 13.51 2.80 -13.11
C TYR A 70 14.49 3.33 -12.06
N ALA A 71 15.41 2.52 -11.54
CA ALA A 71 16.28 2.94 -10.45
C ALA A 71 17.21 4.11 -10.82
N LYS A 72 17.79 4.08 -12.02
CA LYS A 72 18.70 5.14 -12.50
C LYS A 72 17.94 6.43 -12.80
N ASP A 73 16.85 6.33 -13.55
CA ASP A 73 16.03 7.49 -13.94
C ASP A 73 15.45 8.20 -12.72
N ASN A 74 15.02 7.45 -11.71
CA ASN A 74 14.54 8.03 -10.46
C ASN A 74 15.63 8.74 -9.65
N LEU A 75 16.84 8.19 -9.64
CA LEU A 75 17.97 8.85 -8.99
C LEU A 75 18.32 10.16 -9.70
N GLU A 76 18.32 10.15 -11.03
CA GLU A 76 18.57 11.33 -11.85
C GLU A 76 17.47 12.37 -11.67
N PHE A 77 16.21 11.96 -11.64
CA PHE A 77 15.08 12.82 -11.35
C PHE A 77 15.18 13.50 -9.98
N LEU A 78 15.59 12.76 -8.94
CA LEU A 78 15.81 13.33 -7.60
C LEU A 78 16.96 14.34 -7.59
N LYS A 79 18.05 14.07 -8.32
CA LYS A 79 19.18 15.01 -8.42
C LYS A 79 18.81 16.28 -9.17
N ASN A 80 17.99 16.17 -10.21
CA ASN A 80 17.53 17.31 -11.01
C ASN A 80 16.45 18.12 -10.30
N SER A 81 15.71 17.51 -9.36
CA SER A 81 14.59 18.13 -8.65
C SER A 81 14.93 18.38 -7.18
N GLN A 82 15.85 19.31 -6.92
CA GLN A 82 16.41 19.55 -5.58
C GLN A 82 15.34 19.93 -4.53
N GLU A 83 14.30 20.69 -4.91
CA GLU A 83 13.18 21.01 -4.02
C GLU A 83 12.38 19.77 -3.61
N LEU A 84 12.13 18.86 -4.56
CA LEU A 84 11.42 17.62 -4.29
C LEU A 84 12.27 16.69 -3.42
N ALA A 85 13.57 16.59 -3.70
CA ALA A 85 14.51 15.85 -2.86
C ALA A 85 14.51 16.39 -1.43
N ARG A 86 14.49 17.72 -1.23
CA ARG A 86 14.35 18.35 0.09
C ARG A 86 13.05 17.97 0.77
N MET A 87 11.92 18.09 0.08
CA MET A 87 10.60 17.76 0.63
C MET A 87 10.46 16.29 1.05
N LEU A 88 11.14 15.39 0.34
CA LEU A 88 11.12 13.96 0.62
C LEU A 88 12.26 13.53 1.57
N ASN A 89 13.14 14.44 2.01
CA ASN A 89 14.36 14.17 2.77
C ASN A 89 15.35 13.22 2.02
N LEU A 90 15.41 13.30 0.69
CA LEU A 90 16.21 12.43 -0.19
C LEU A 90 17.42 13.15 -0.81
N GLU A 91 17.80 14.33 -0.31
CA GLU A 91 18.86 15.17 -0.91
C GLU A 91 20.23 14.49 -0.97
N SER A 92 20.57 13.69 0.04
CA SER A 92 21.88 13.03 0.17
C SER A 92 21.95 11.65 -0.49
N ILE A 93 20.97 11.29 -1.34
CA ILE A 93 20.88 9.93 -1.87
C ILE A 93 21.76 9.76 -3.10
N ILE A 94 22.60 8.72 -3.03
CA ILE A 94 23.54 8.36 -4.09
C ILE A 94 23.04 7.22 -4.98
N LYS A 95 22.07 6.43 -4.50
CA LYS A 95 21.56 5.25 -5.21
C LYS A 95 20.12 4.93 -4.84
N CYS A 96 19.35 4.44 -5.81
CA CYS A 96 18.04 3.82 -5.58
C CYS A 96 18.14 2.31 -5.80
N GLU A 97 17.51 1.51 -4.94
CA GLU A 97 17.58 0.05 -5.00
C GLU A 97 16.25 -0.57 -4.57
N GLY A 98 15.67 -1.37 -5.47
CA GLY A 98 14.55 -2.24 -5.19
C GLY A 98 15.03 -3.59 -4.66
N TYR A 99 14.37 -4.13 -3.65
CA TYR A 99 14.66 -5.48 -3.17
C TYR A 99 13.39 -6.19 -2.71
N THR A 100 13.45 -7.51 -2.66
CA THR A 100 12.37 -8.33 -2.10
C THR A 100 12.82 -8.83 -0.72
N PRO A 101 12.11 -8.48 0.36
CA PRO A 101 12.48 -8.93 1.70
C PRO A 101 12.34 -10.46 1.80
N ARG A 102 13.28 -11.10 2.49
CA ARG A 102 13.19 -12.53 2.81
C ARG A 102 11.96 -12.78 3.69
N ALA A 103 11.34 -13.96 3.59
CA ALA A 103 10.12 -14.32 4.32
C ALA A 103 10.18 -14.03 5.83
N ASN A 104 11.36 -14.20 6.44
CA ASN A 104 11.59 -13.93 7.86
C ASN A 104 11.52 -12.44 8.24
N LEU A 105 11.61 -11.52 7.29
CA LEU A 105 11.42 -10.08 7.53
C LEU A 105 9.93 -9.69 7.48
N LEU A 106 9.15 -10.41 6.67
CA LEU A 106 7.70 -10.17 6.52
C LEU A 106 6.92 -10.52 7.78
N THR A 107 7.42 -11.43 8.62
CA THR A 107 6.82 -11.76 9.92
C THR A 107 6.88 -10.60 10.93
N TYR A 108 7.88 -9.71 10.82
CA TYR A 108 8.00 -8.51 11.66
C TYR A 108 7.16 -7.34 11.16
N ILE A 109 6.80 -7.37 9.87
CA ILE A 109 5.92 -6.38 9.27
C ILE A 109 4.50 -6.91 9.44
N LYS A 110 3.77 -6.40 10.43
CA LYS A 110 2.31 -6.57 10.44
C LYS A 110 1.77 -5.86 9.21
N ILE A 111 1.74 -6.55 8.06
CA ILE A 111 0.95 -6.13 6.92
C ILE A 111 -0.47 -6.08 7.49
N PRO A 112 -1.09 -4.90 7.59
CA PRO A 112 -2.45 -4.83 8.08
C PRO A 112 -3.26 -5.77 7.20
N LYS A 113 -3.83 -6.82 7.81
CA LYS A 113 -4.77 -7.70 7.12
C LYS A 113 -5.75 -6.76 6.43
N LEU A 114 -5.90 -6.89 5.11
CA LEU A 114 -6.90 -6.15 4.36
C LEU A 114 -8.22 -6.31 5.10
N ARG A 115 -8.63 -5.27 5.84
CA ARG A 115 -10.00 -5.18 6.34
C ARG A 115 -10.80 -4.91 5.08
N VAL A 116 -11.44 -5.94 4.58
CA VAL A 116 -12.50 -5.78 3.59
C VAL A 116 -13.58 -5.00 4.32
N ILE A 117 -13.59 -3.68 4.12
CA ILE A 117 -14.68 -2.83 4.58
C ILE A 117 -15.76 -2.98 3.51
N GLU A 118 -16.68 -3.92 3.72
CA GLU A 118 -17.87 -4.04 2.86
C GLU A 118 -18.71 -2.78 3.02
N SER A 119 -18.68 -1.91 2.01
CA SER A 119 -19.46 -0.66 1.97
C SER A 119 -20.93 -0.87 1.59
N SER A 120 -21.37 -2.11 1.42
CA SER A 120 -22.74 -2.42 1.03
C SER A 120 -23.57 -2.95 2.20
N LYS A 121 -23.93 -2.06 3.13
CA LYS A 121 -25.14 -2.27 3.95
C LYS A 121 -26.35 -2.07 3.05
N GLY A 122 -26.74 -3.12 2.33
CA GLY A 122 -27.93 -3.08 1.49
C GLY A 122 -28.36 -4.48 1.07
N THR A 123 -29.64 -4.81 1.29
CA THR A 123 -30.28 -5.96 0.66
C THR A 123 -30.56 -5.62 -0.79
N PHE A 124 -29.62 -5.93 -1.69
CA PHE A 124 -29.85 -5.79 -3.13
C PHE A 124 -30.57 -7.04 -3.67
N PRO A 125 -31.64 -6.89 -4.46
CA PRO A 125 -32.27 -8.03 -5.12
C PRO A 125 -31.33 -8.60 -6.20
N ILE A 126 -31.19 -9.93 -6.25
CA ILE A 126 -30.41 -10.60 -7.31
C ILE A 126 -31.28 -10.71 -8.56
N ILE A 127 -31.11 -9.74 -9.49
CA ILE A 127 -31.87 -9.64 -10.75
C ILE A 127 -31.29 -10.59 -11.84
N LEU A 128 -30.36 -11.48 -11.48
CA LEU A 128 -29.76 -12.43 -12.42
C LEU A 128 -30.78 -13.47 -12.90
N LYS A 129 -30.91 -13.60 -14.23
CA LYS A 129 -31.79 -14.58 -14.90
C LYS A 129 -31.15 -15.97 -14.99
N ASP A 130 -29.82 -16.05 -15.01
CA ASP A 130 -29.09 -17.32 -15.03
C ASP A 130 -29.16 -18.01 -13.66
N LYS A 131 -29.64 -19.26 -13.65
CA LYS A 131 -29.88 -20.04 -12.42
C LYS A 131 -28.59 -20.39 -11.68
N LYS A 132 -27.49 -20.69 -12.38
CA LYS A 132 -26.21 -21.07 -11.75
C LYS A 132 -25.53 -19.87 -11.12
N LEU A 133 -25.51 -18.74 -11.83
CA LEU A 133 -24.97 -17.48 -11.32
C LEU A 133 -25.80 -16.94 -10.16
N ARG A 134 -27.12 -17.07 -10.22
CA ARG A 134 -28.02 -16.71 -9.10
C ARG A 134 -27.71 -17.54 -7.85
N ALA A 135 -27.58 -18.87 -7.98
CA ALA A 135 -27.27 -19.75 -6.85
C ALA A 135 -25.92 -19.41 -6.21
N LEU A 136 -24.92 -19.05 -7.01
CA LEU A 136 -23.60 -18.65 -6.52
C LEU A 136 -23.65 -17.32 -5.75
N MET A 137 -24.44 -16.36 -6.23
CA MET A 137 -24.65 -15.08 -5.55
C MET A 137 -25.44 -15.20 -4.25
N GLU A 138 -26.46 -16.08 -4.19
CA GLU A 138 -27.17 -16.35 -2.92
C GLU A 138 -26.23 -17.00 -1.90
N ARG A 139 -25.42 -17.97 -2.30
CA ARG A 139 -24.41 -18.57 -1.42
C ARG A 139 -23.39 -17.55 -0.91
N TYR A 140 -22.98 -16.61 -1.76
CA TYR A 140 -22.11 -15.52 -1.35
C TYR A 140 -22.77 -14.62 -0.30
N LYS A 141 -24.06 -14.28 -0.50
CA LYS A 141 -24.85 -13.48 0.43
C LYS A 141 -25.01 -14.15 1.80
N GLU A 142 -25.24 -15.46 1.83
CA GLU A 142 -25.29 -16.24 3.08
C GLU A 142 -23.96 -16.20 3.83
N LEU A 143 -22.84 -16.35 3.11
CA LEU A 143 -21.49 -16.28 3.70
C LEU A 143 -21.21 -14.91 4.33
N VAL A 144 -21.62 -13.84 3.63
CA VAL A 144 -21.50 -12.46 4.14
C VAL A 144 -22.31 -12.28 5.43
N LEU A 145 -23.57 -12.73 5.45
CA LEU A 145 -24.41 -12.65 6.65
C LEU A 145 -23.84 -13.44 7.84
N HIS A 146 -23.29 -14.63 7.58
CA HIS A 146 -22.65 -15.44 8.60
C HIS A 146 -21.42 -14.73 9.20
N ASN A 147 -20.57 -14.14 8.35
CA ASN A 147 -19.39 -13.41 8.82
C ASN A 147 -19.76 -12.12 9.57
N LEU A 148 -20.85 -11.45 9.18
CA LEU A 148 -21.36 -10.29 9.91
C LEU A 148 -21.80 -10.67 11.33
N ARG A 149 -22.52 -11.79 11.49
CA ARG A 149 -22.93 -12.27 12.82
C ARG A 149 -21.73 -12.60 13.70
N ILE A 150 -20.73 -13.29 13.16
CA ILE A 150 -19.49 -13.60 13.90
C ILE A 150 -18.79 -12.33 14.36
N ASN A 151 -18.71 -11.30 13.51
CA ASN A 151 -18.09 -10.03 13.89
C ASN A 151 -18.90 -9.30 14.97
N GLU A 152 -20.24 -9.33 14.92
CA GLU A 152 -21.11 -8.76 15.96
C GLU A 152 -21.00 -9.49 17.30
N GLU A 153 -20.71 -10.80 17.30
CA GLU A 153 -20.45 -11.57 18.52
C GLU A 153 -19.08 -11.21 19.12
N LEU A 154 -18.05 -11.06 18.28
CA LEU A 154 -16.71 -10.65 18.70
C LEU A 154 -16.64 -9.21 19.24
N ASP A 155 -17.52 -8.32 18.79
CA ASP A 155 -17.60 -6.94 19.29
C ASP A 155 -18.35 -6.83 20.64
N LYS A 156 -18.97 -7.92 21.14
CA LYS A 156 -19.70 -7.97 22.42
C LYS A 156 -18.89 -8.57 23.59
N GLU A 157 -17.76 -9.21 23.32
CA GLU A 157 -16.81 -9.71 24.33
C GLU A 157 -15.78 -8.63 24.70
#